data_AF-A0A1H4FC35-F1
#
_entry.id   AF-A0A1H4FC35-F1
#
_cell.length_a   1.000
_cell.length_b   1.000
_cell.length_c   1.000
_cell.angle_alpha   90.00
_cell.angle_beta   90.00
_cell.angle_gamma   90.00
#
_symmetry.space_group_name_H-M   'P 1'
#
loop_
_entity.id
_entity.type
_entity.pdbx_description
1 polymer ?
#
loop_
_entity_poly.entity_id
_entity_poly.type
_entity_poly.pdbx_seq_one_letter_code
_entity_poly.pdbx_strand_id
1 'polypeptide(L)' 'MAIGTIITCTGPEDLFRKAEDLLSHGIHTEFVGRNTMKVVSIQSQGKVSKMNPADAQKSLHIA' A
#
# COMPACT_ATOMS: atom_id res chain seq x y z
N MET A 1 0.62 -9.21 -0.59
CA MET A 1 0.25 -9.94 0.65
C MET A 1 -1.19 -10.43 0.55
N ALA A 2 -1.66 -11.32 1.44
CA ALA A 2 -3.05 -11.78 1.48
C ALA A 2 -3.75 -11.28 2.75
N ILE A 3 -5.07 -11.11 2.69
CA ILE A 3 -5.89 -10.79 3.87
C ILE A 3 -5.86 -11.99 4.83
N GLY A 4 -5.70 -11.72 6.12
CA GLY A 4 -5.59 -12.75 7.16
C GLY A 4 -4.18 -13.23 7.45
N THR A 5 -3.17 -12.80 6.67
CA THR A 5 -1.76 -13.11 6.95
C THR A 5 -1.31 -12.45 8.24
N ILE A 6 -0.60 -13.22 9.08
CA ILE A 6 0.04 -12.73 10.31
C ILE A 6 1.50 -12.40 10.00
N ILE A 7 1.92 -11.20 10.42
CA ILE A 7 3.28 -10.68 10.27
C ILE A 7 3.87 -10.54 11.67
N THR A 8 4.93 -11.30 11.92
CA THR A 8 5.72 -11.20 13.15
C THR A 8 6.91 -10.28 12.90
N CYS A 9 7.11 -9.32 13.80
CA CYS A 9 8.20 -8.36 13.77
C CYS A 9 9.18 -8.65 14.91
N THR A 10 10.43 -8.22 14.78
CA THR A 10 11.48 -8.47 15.79
C THR A 10 11.37 -7.54 17.00
N GLY A 11 10.72 -6.38 16.85
CA GLY A 11 10.61 -5.34 17.86
C GLY A 11 9.31 -4.55 17.73
N PRO A 12 8.89 -3.81 18.77
CA PRO A 12 7.78 -2.86 18.67
C PRO A 12 8.09 -1.76 17.64
N GLU A 13 9.32 -1.26 17.59
CA GLU A 13 9.73 -0.23 16.63
C GLU A 13 9.63 -0.71 15.18
N ASP A 14 10.16 -1.90 14.88
CA ASP A 14 10.06 -2.52 13.54
C ASP A 14 8.60 -2.77 13.14
N LEU A 15 7.77 -3.13 14.12
CA LEU A 15 6.34 -3.32 13.92
C LEU A 15 5.66 -2.03 13.49
N PHE A 16 5.88 -0.91 14.19
CA PHE A 16 5.28 0.37 13.81
C PHE A 16 5.74 0.81 12.42
N ARG A 17 7.04 0.70 12.13
CA ARG A 17 7.60 1.06 10.82
C ARG A 17 6.97 0.25 9.69
N LYS A 18 6.80 -1.06 9.89
CA LYS A 18 6.13 -1.93 8.91
C LYS A 18 4.64 -1.62 8.78
N ALA A 19 3.96 -1.29 9.86
CA ALA A 19 2.54 -0.95 9.81
C ALA A 19 2.32 0.35 9.02
N GLU A 20 3.18 1.36 9.23
CA GLU A 20 3.14 2.63 8.49
C GLU A 20 3.49 2.45 7.01
N ASP A 21 4.48 1.63 6.70
CA ASP A 21 4.83 1.26 5.32
C ASP A 21 3.62 0.58 4.64
N LEU A 22 3.07 -0.47 5.26
CA LEU A 22 1.89 -1.15 4.73
C LEU A 22 0.69 -0.21 4.55
N LEU A 23 0.46 0.70 5.50
CA LEU A 23 -0.58 1.71 5.40
C LEU A 23 -0.36 2.67 4.23
N SER A 24 0.89 3.08 3.99
CA SER A 24 1.27 3.92 2.84
C SER A 24 1.05 3.20 1.51
N HIS A 25 1.17 1.88 1.51
CA HIS A 25 0.85 1.01 0.38
C HIS A 25 -0.66 0.66 0.27
N GLY A 26 -1.52 1.25 1.12
CA GLY A 26 -2.97 1.00 1.12
C GLY A 26 -3.37 -0.35 1.73
N ILE A 27 -2.47 -0.97 2.49
CA ILE A 27 -2.68 -2.22 3.20
C ILE A 27 -2.98 -1.88 4.66
N HIS A 28 -4.20 -2.15 5.10
CA HIS A 28 -4.57 -2.02 6.51
C HIS A 28 -4.17 -3.28 7.28
N THR A 29 -3.51 -3.03 8.41
CA THR A 29 -3.11 -4.06 9.37
C THR A 29 -3.67 -3.74 10.74
N GLU A 30 -4.05 -4.78 11.49
CA GLU A 30 -4.50 -4.70 12.87
C GLU A 30 -3.47 -5.36 13.80
N PHE A 31 -3.24 -4.74 14.96
CA PHE A 31 -2.30 -5.24 15.95
C PHE A 31 -2.97 -6.37 16.74
N VAL A 32 -2.42 -7.58 16.67
CA VAL A 32 -3.00 -8.78 17.29
C VAL A 32 -2.27 -9.21 18.56
N GLY A 33 -1.02 -8.78 18.77
CA GLY A 33 -0.25 -9.13 19.96
C GLY A 33 1.13 -8.49 19.99
N ARG A 34 1.94 -8.85 21.01
CA ARG A 34 3.33 -8.36 21.13
C ARG A 34 4.12 -8.71 19.88
N ASN A 35 4.53 -7.66 19.17
CA ASN A 35 5.35 -7.78 17.98
C ASN A 35 4.65 -8.50 16.82
N THR A 36 3.31 -8.54 16.83
CA THR A 36 2.53 -9.26 15.81
C THR A 36 1.39 -8.39 15.28
N MET A 37 1.27 -8.31 13.95
CA MET A 37 0.16 -7.64 13.26
C MET A 37 -0.49 -8.59 12.23
N LYS A 38 -1.76 -8.35 11.90
CA LYS A 38 -2.55 -9.11 10.95
C LYS A 38 -3.02 -8.21 9.82
N VAL A 39 -2.92 -8.67 8.58
CA VAL A 39 -3.47 -7.95 7.44
C VAL A 39 -4.99 -8.08 7.44
N VAL A 40 -5.71 -6.96 7.54
CA VAL A 40 -7.19 -6.93 7.59
C VAL A 40 -7.81 -6.46 6.29
N SER A 41 -7.12 -5.59 5.54
CA SER A 41 -7.61 -5.15 4.24
C SER A 41 -6.43 -4.82 3.33
N ILE A 42 -6.61 -5.10 2.06
CA ILE A 42 -5.69 -4.70 1.00
C ILE A 42 -6.56 -3.92 0.03
N GLN A 43 -6.44 -2.59 0.03
CA GLN A 43 -6.97 -1.83 -1.08
C GLN A 43 -6.09 -2.17 -2.27
N SER A 44 -6.59 -3.09 -3.10
CA SER A 44 -5.92 -3.50 -4.33
C SER A 44 -5.55 -2.23 -5.08
N GLN A 45 -4.25 -2.05 -5.31
CA GLN A 45 -3.66 -0.97 -6.09
C GLN A 45 -4.02 -1.11 -7.59
N GLY A 46 -5.23 -1.55 -7.91
CA GLY A 46 -5.85 -1.51 -9.23
C GLY A 46 -6.38 -0.11 -9.61
N LYS A 47 -6.02 0.92 -8.84
CA LYS A 47 -6.05 2.32 -9.27
C LYS A 47 -4.66 2.96 -9.12
N VAL A 48 -3.67 2.35 -9.77
CA VAL A 48 -2.77 3.20 -10.57
C VAL A 48 -3.68 3.94 -11.53
N SER A 49 -3.64 5.27 -11.46
CA SER A 49 -4.32 6.18 -12.36
C SER A 49 -4.44 5.58 -13.75
N LYS A 50 -5.68 5.42 -14.26
CA LYS A 50 -5.90 5.48 -15.70
C LYS A 50 -5.45 6.88 -16.13
N MET A 51 -4.16 7.07 -16.33
CA MET A 51 -3.69 8.11 -17.23
C MET A 51 -4.24 7.67 -18.57
N ASN A 52 -5.33 8.32 -19.01
CA ASN A 52 -5.86 8.15 -20.34
C ASN A 52 -4.69 8.38 -21.31
N PRO A 53 -4.40 7.47 -22.26
CA PRO A 53 -3.41 7.73 -23.31
C PRO A 53 -3.83 8.86 -24.26
N ALA A 54 -4.98 9.51 -24.03
CA ALA A 54 -5.47 10.63 -24.82
C ALA A 54 -4.81 11.99 -24.51
N ASP A 55 -4.05 12.12 -23.41
CA ASP A 55 -3.36 13.40 -23.09
C ASP A 55 -1.96 13.52 -23.73
N ALA A 56 -1.47 12.47 -24.40
CA ALA A 56 -0.15 12.47 -25.02
C ALA A 56 -0.08 13.14 -26.41
N GLN A 57 -1.19 13.68 -26.95
CA GLN A 57 -1.23 14.16 -28.34
C GLN A 57 -1.66 15.62 -28.52
N LYS A 58 -1.33 16.49 -27.56
CA LYS A 58 -1.51 17.94 -27.75
C LYS A 58 -0.35 18.78 -27.22
N SER A 59 0.88 18.33 -27.41
CA SER A 59 2.04 19.24 -27.42
C SER A 59 2.36 19.65 -28.87
N LEU A 60 1.80 20.81 -29.25
CA LEU A 60 2.28 21.77 -30.25
C LEU A 60 2.54 21.21 -31.67
N HIS A 61 1.59 21.33 -32.60
CA HIS A 61 1.67 22.41 -33.58
C HIS A 61 2.04 23.77 -32.97
N ILE A 62 3.21 24.31 -33.33
CA ILE A 62 3.44 25.74 -33.60
C ILE A 62 4.58 25.82 -34.63
N ALA A 63 4.23 26.46 -35.75
CA ALA A 63 5.05 27.08 -36.81
C ALA A 63 6.09 26.21 -37.55
#